data_AF-A0A357FEE0-F1
#
_entry.id   AF-A0A357FEE0-F1
#
_cell.length_a   1.000
_cell.length_b   1.000
_cell.length_c   1.000
_cell.angle_alpha   90.00
_cell.angle_beta   90.00
_cell.angle_gamma   90.00
#
_symmetry.space_group_name_H-M   'P 1'
#
loop_
_entity.id
_entity.type
_entity.pdbx_description
1 polymer ?
#
loop_
_entity_poly.entity_id
_entity_poly.type
_entity_poly.pdbx_seq_one_letter_code
_entity_poly.pdbx_strand_id
1 'polypeptide(L)'
;MRPVMHGDVTALARALMSVPADMRNQLCNLILSQTHSADCYRKRFNKPHPDWGNGSLMAMARGMGLQAEPELAHVDYCDCLERVFAGLRRWRLSQSNPTRSSGTAAPLG
;
A
#
# COMPACT_ATOMS: atom_id res chain seq x y z
N MET A 1 6.28 2.09 -4.61
CA MET A 1 5.18 1.20 -5.02
C MET A 1 5.12 1.18 -6.53
N ARG A 2 4.86 -0.01 -7.09
CA ARG A 2 4.56 -0.18 -8.51
C ARG A 2 3.26 0.57 -8.86
N PRO A 3 2.98 0.84 -10.15
CA PRO A 3 1.69 1.39 -10.56
C PRO A 3 0.54 0.58 -9.97
N VAL A 4 -0.39 1.26 -9.31
CA VAL A 4 -1.56 0.65 -8.66
C VAL A 4 -2.71 0.65 -9.65
N MET A 5 -3.25 -0.54 -9.94
CA MET A 5 -4.37 -0.76 -10.85
C MET A 5 -5.67 -0.90 -10.08
N HIS A 6 -6.81 -0.79 -10.77
CA HIS A 6 -8.13 -1.01 -10.16
C HIS A 6 -8.22 -2.34 -9.40
N GLY A 7 -7.70 -3.44 -9.99
CA GLY A 7 -7.69 -4.74 -9.35
C GLY A 7 -6.83 -4.82 -8.07
N ASP A 8 -5.83 -3.97 -7.90
CA ASP A 8 -5.09 -3.87 -6.63
C ASP A 8 -5.96 -3.24 -5.54
N VAL A 9 -6.75 -2.23 -5.91
CA VAL A 9 -7.65 -1.50 -4.99
C VAL A 9 -8.75 -2.43 -4.49
N THR A 10 -9.43 -3.14 -5.41
CA THR A 10 -10.49 -4.08 -5.04
C THR A 10 -9.94 -5.24 -4.21
N ALA A 11 -8.77 -5.76 -4.56
CA ALA A 11 -8.10 -6.79 -3.77
C ALA A 11 -7.78 -6.30 -2.35
N LEU A 12 -7.16 -5.13 -2.19
CA LEU A 12 -6.85 -4.63 -0.85
C LEU A 12 -8.13 -4.35 -0.05
N ALA A 13 -9.16 -3.77 -0.66
CA ALA A 13 -10.43 -3.52 0.02
C ALA A 13 -11.08 -4.84 0.51
N ARG A 14 -11.08 -5.89 -0.31
CA ARG A 14 -11.56 -7.23 0.06
C ARG A 14 -10.71 -7.89 1.14
N ALA A 15 -9.40 -7.62 1.16
CA ALA A 15 -8.54 -8.07 2.26
C ALA A 15 -8.85 -7.32 3.56
N LEU A 16 -9.15 -6.01 3.51
CA LEU A 16 -9.52 -5.24 4.70
C LEU A 16 -10.89 -5.64 5.28
N MET A 17 -11.78 -6.21 4.46
CA MET A 17 -13.06 -6.72 4.95
C MET A 17 -12.90 -7.92 5.91
N SER A 18 -11.77 -8.64 5.88
CA SER A 18 -11.53 -9.76 6.79
C SER A 18 -11.12 -9.32 8.19
N VAL A 19 -10.91 -8.02 8.43
CA VAL A 19 -10.51 -7.48 9.74
C VAL A 19 -11.57 -6.56 10.34
N PRO A 20 -11.60 -6.42 11.69
CA PRO A 20 -12.47 -5.48 12.39
C PRO A 20 -12.38 -4.04 11.87
N ALA A 21 -13.51 -3.34 11.83
CA ALA A 21 -13.66 -2.04 11.16
C ALA A 21 -12.73 -0.94 11.70
N ASP A 22 -12.47 -0.96 13.00
CA ASP A 22 -11.55 -0.08 13.73
C ASP A 22 -10.09 -0.28 13.31
N MET A 23 -9.70 -1.50 12.93
CA MET A 23 -8.34 -1.83 12.51
C MET A 23 -8.09 -1.55 11.02
N ARG A 24 -9.14 -1.45 10.18
CA ARG A 24 -9.02 -1.36 8.71
C ARG A 24 -8.14 -0.21 8.26
N ASN A 25 -8.30 0.98 8.85
CA ASN A 25 -7.52 2.16 8.46
C ASN A 25 -6.03 1.99 8.81
N GLN A 26 -5.74 1.53 10.03
CA GLN A 26 -4.36 1.28 10.46
C GLN A 26 -3.68 0.24 9.56
N LEU A 27 -4.37 -0.87 9.27
CA LEU A 27 -3.85 -1.94 8.42
C LEU A 27 -3.64 -1.47 6.99
N CYS A 28 -4.58 -0.74 6.39
CA CYS A 28 -4.45 -0.17 5.06
C CYS A 28 -3.16 0.67 4.94
N ASN A 29 -2.92 1.52 5.92
CA ASN A 29 -1.76 2.42 5.95
C ASN A 29 -0.45 1.66 6.11
N LEU A 30 -0.44 0.63 6.96
CA LEU A 30 0.70 -0.26 7.13
C LEU A 30 1.04 -0.98 5.82
N ILE A 31 0.04 -1.57 5.16
CA ILE A 31 0.24 -2.32 3.90
C ILE A 31 0.78 -1.40 2.80
N LEU A 32 0.24 -0.20 2.64
CA LEU A 32 0.74 0.77 1.65
C LEU A 32 2.21 1.18 1.95
N SER A 33 2.55 1.39 3.22
CA SER A 33 3.92 1.71 3.64
C SER A 33 4.90 0.55 3.39
N GLN A 34 4.53 -0.67 3.75
CA GLN A 34 5.34 -1.87 3.51
C GLN A 34 5.50 -2.14 2.02
N THR A 35 4.42 -2.05 1.23
CA THR A 35 4.44 -2.20 -0.23
C THR A 35 5.35 -1.16 -0.87
N HIS A 36 5.34 0.08 -0.37
CA HIS A 36 6.26 1.12 -0.83
C HIS A 36 7.71 0.75 -0.55
N SER A 37 8.00 0.37 0.69
CA SER A 37 9.35 0.01 1.15
C SER A 37 9.89 -1.21 0.41
N ALA A 38 9.05 -2.21 0.15
CA ALA A 38 9.40 -3.40 -0.62
C ALA A 38 9.76 -3.07 -2.08
N ASP A 39 9.02 -2.15 -2.72
CA ASP A 39 9.35 -1.68 -4.06
C ASP A 39 10.67 -0.89 -4.09
N CYS A 40 10.93 -0.06 -3.08
CA CYS A 40 12.22 0.64 -2.94
C CYS A 40 13.39 -0.34 -2.73
N TYR A 41 13.21 -1.35 -1.88
CA TYR A 41 14.18 -2.43 -1.69
C TYR A 41 14.46 -3.17 -2.99
N ARG A 42 13.41 -3.58 -3.71
CA ARG A 42 13.53 -4.26 -5.01
C ARG A 42 14.31 -3.42 -6.02
N LYS A 43 14.04 -2.12 -6.11
CA LYS A 43 14.77 -1.21 -7.01
C LYS A 43 16.24 -1.07 -6.63
N ARG A 44 16.57 -1.11 -5.33
CA ARG A 44 17.95 -0.96 -4.84
C ARG A 44 18.79 -2.23 -4.96
N PHE A 45 18.21 -3.38 -4.65
CA PHE A 45 18.95 -4.65 -4.53
C PHE A 45 18.64 -5.66 -5.64
N ASN A 46 17.73 -5.31 -6.56
CA ASN A 46 17.23 -6.19 -7.62
C ASN A 46 16.71 -7.55 -7.12
N LYS A 47 16.21 -7.59 -5.87
CA LYS A 47 15.66 -8.76 -5.19
C LYS A 47 14.37 -8.37 -4.45
N PRO A 48 13.37 -9.27 -4.31
CA PRO A 48 12.23 -8.99 -3.45
C PRO A 48 12.68 -8.74 -2.01
N HIS A 49 11.94 -7.90 -1.28
CA HIS A 49 12.11 -7.74 0.17
C HIS A 49 11.81 -9.08 0.85
N PRO A 50 12.63 -9.52 1.83
CA PRO A 50 12.45 -10.82 2.49
C PRO A 50 11.06 -10.98 3.11
N ASP A 51 10.57 -9.95 3.82
CA ASP A 51 9.28 -10.04 4.54
C ASP A 51 8.07 -9.54 3.74
N TRP A 52 8.27 -8.65 2.77
CA TRP A 52 7.18 -7.87 2.12
C TRP A 52 7.12 -8.08 0.60
N GLY A 53 7.94 -9.00 0.08
CA GLY A 53 7.93 -9.40 -1.31
C GLY A 53 8.39 -8.31 -2.28
N ASN A 54 7.76 -8.28 -3.47
CA ASN A 54 8.26 -7.51 -4.61
C ASN A 54 7.68 -6.08 -4.71
N GLY A 55 6.91 -5.62 -3.72
CA GLY A 55 6.27 -4.31 -3.73
C GLY A 55 5.04 -4.19 -4.66
N SER A 56 4.38 -5.31 -4.97
CA SER A 56 3.05 -5.36 -5.59
C SER A 56 1.96 -5.33 -4.53
N LEU A 57 1.00 -4.41 -4.68
CA LEU A 57 -0.12 -4.29 -3.75
C LEU A 57 -1.06 -5.51 -3.85
N MET A 58 -1.36 -5.99 -5.07
CA MET A 58 -2.08 -7.24 -5.31
C MET A 58 -1.42 -8.43 -4.59
N ALA A 59 -0.09 -8.57 -4.66
CA ALA A 59 0.59 -9.68 -4.01
C ALA A 59 0.43 -9.65 -2.48
N MET A 60 0.56 -8.46 -1.88
CA MET A 60 0.33 -8.24 -0.45
C MET A 60 -1.12 -8.54 -0.06
N ALA A 61 -2.09 -7.99 -0.80
CA ALA A 61 -3.51 -8.19 -0.53
C ALA A 61 -3.92 -9.68 -0.63
N ARG A 62 -3.41 -10.40 -1.64
CA ARG A 62 -3.63 -11.85 -1.77
C ARG A 62 -3.06 -12.65 -0.61
N GLY A 63 -1.88 -12.26 -0.11
CA GLY A 63 -1.25 -12.91 1.05
C GLY A 63 -2.06 -12.80 2.34
N MET A 64 -2.97 -11.83 2.44
CA MET A 64 -3.85 -11.63 3.59
C MET A 64 -5.13 -12.47 3.55
N GLY A 65 -5.45 -13.09 2.40
CA GLY A 65 -6.73 -13.73 2.15
C GLY A 65 -7.80 -12.73 1.70
N LEU A 66 -8.33 -12.95 0.51
CA LEU A 66 -9.36 -12.08 -0.09
C LEU A 66 -10.75 -12.62 0.21
N GLN A 67 -11.61 -11.82 0.83
CA GLN A 67 -13.05 -12.11 0.89
C GLN A 67 -13.64 -12.18 -0.52
N ALA A 68 -14.77 -12.86 -0.71
CA ALA A 68 -15.51 -12.79 -1.98
C ALA A 68 -15.82 -11.32 -2.32
N GLU A 69 -15.85 -10.97 -3.60
CA GLU A 69 -16.13 -9.60 -4.00
C GLU A 69 -17.62 -9.30 -3.85
N PRO A 70 -18.00 -8.35 -2.97
CA PRO A 70 -19.39 -7.93 -2.85
C PRO A 70 -19.75 -6.95 -3.97
N GLU A 71 -21.04 -6.64 -4.08
CA GLU A 71 -21.50 -5.51 -4.87
C GLU A 71 -20.97 -4.19 -4.29
N LEU A 72 -20.78 -3.18 -5.14
CA LEU A 72 -20.26 -1.88 -4.71
C LEU A 72 -21.13 -1.21 -3.65
N ALA A 73 -22.45 -1.40 -3.66
CA ALA A 73 -23.34 -0.80 -2.66
C ALA A 73 -23.19 -1.42 -1.25
N HIS A 74 -22.40 -2.48 -1.09
CA HIS A 74 -22.15 -3.07 0.22
C HIS A 74 -21.35 -2.11 1.11
N VAL A 75 -21.95 -1.72 2.24
CA VAL A 75 -21.42 -0.66 3.13
C VAL A 75 -19.98 -0.91 3.54
N ASP A 76 -19.65 -2.10 4.06
CA ASP A 76 -18.26 -2.42 4.44
C ASP A 76 -17.26 -2.37 3.27
N TYR A 77 -17.71 -2.70 2.06
CA TYR A 77 -16.85 -2.73 0.90
C TYR A 77 -16.55 -1.31 0.41
N CYS A 78 -17.59 -0.46 0.32
CA CYS A 78 -17.46 0.99 0.12
C CYS A 78 -16.48 1.60 1.13
N ASP A 79 -16.69 1.33 2.41
CA ASP A 79 -15.84 1.80 3.50
C ASP A 79 -14.37 1.40 3.33
N CYS A 80 -14.13 0.16 2.92
CA CYS A 80 -12.79 -0.34 2.63
C CYS A 80 -12.18 0.35 1.39
N LEU A 81 -12.95 0.50 0.31
CA LEU A 81 -12.51 1.19 -0.91
C LEU A 81 -12.12 2.64 -0.62
N GLU A 82 -12.94 3.37 0.13
CA GLU A 82 -12.65 4.74 0.56
C GLU A 82 -11.32 4.83 1.34
N ARG A 83 -11.08 3.91 2.27
CA ARG A 83 -9.83 3.86 3.05
C ARG A 83 -8.63 3.60 2.14
N VAL A 84 -8.74 2.70 1.16
CA VAL A 84 -7.67 2.45 0.19
C VAL A 84 -7.39 3.69 -0.66
N PHE A 85 -8.41 4.34 -1.20
CA PHE A 85 -8.24 5.56 -1.99
C PHE A 85 -7.66 6.70 -1.16
N ALA A 86 -8.12 6.90 0.07
CA ALA A 86 -7.59 7.90 0.99
C ALA A 86 -6.10 7.65 1.30
N GLY A 87 -5.72 6.39 1.55
CA GLY A 87 -4.34 5.97 1.76
C GLY A 87 -3.46 6.22 0.55
N LEU A 88 -3.91 5.84 -0.66
CA LEU A 88 -3.20 6.07 -1.91
C LEU A 88 -3.02 7.55 -2.21
N ARG A 89 -4.05 8.37 -1.99
CA ARG A 89 -3.98 9.83 -2.14
C ARG A 89 -2.92 10.41 -1.20
N ARG A 90 -2.94 10.04 0.08
CA ARG A 90 -1.95 10.52 1.06
C ARG A 90 -0.53 10.11 0.68
N TRP A 91 -0.33 8.86 0.28
CA TRP A 91 0.96 8.38 -0.20
C TRP A 91 1.43 9.18 -1.42
N ARG A 92 0.57 9.41 -2.41
CA ARG A 92 0.96 10.15 -3.62
C ARG A 92 1.39 11.58 -3.28
N LEU A 93 0.65 12.24 -2.39
CA LEU A 93 1.00 13.58 -1.91
C LEU A 93 2.33 13.60 -1.14
N SER A 94 2.65 12.57 -0.35
CA SER A 94 3.95 12.49 0.34
C SER A 94 5.12 12.27 -0.62
N GLN A 95 4.90 11.61 -1.76
CA GLN A 95 5.93 11.45 -2.79
C GLN A 95 6.17 12.73 -3.61
N SER A 96 5.16 13.59 -3.73
CA SER A 96 5.25 14.86 -4.46
C SER A 96 5.89 15.99 -3.65
N ASN A 97 6.12 15.80 -2.35
CA ASN A 97 6.79 16.79 -1.50
C ASN A 97 8.32 16.61 -1.53
N PRO A 98 9.11 17.49 -2.18
CA PRO A 98 10.54 17.26 -2.40
C PRO A 98 11.44 17.41 -1.16
N THR A 99 10.92 17.84 -0.01
CA THR A 99 11.72 18.14 1.20
C THR A 99 12.31 16.90 1.90
N ARG A 100 12.35 15.74 1.25
CA ARG A 100 13.07 14.53 1.70
C ARG A 100 14.27 14.15 0.82
N SER A 101 14.69 15.02 -0.12
CA SER A 101 15.94 14.87 -0.87
C SER A 101 16.97 15.95 -0.49
N SER A 102 17.52 15.88 0.72
CA SER A 102 18.79 16.54 1.03
C SER A 102 19.44 15.85 2.23
N GLY A 103 19.86 14.61 2.01
CA GLY A 103 21.06 14.11 2.66
C GLY A 103 22.25 14.87 2.07
N THR A 104 22.54 16.05 2.61
CA THR A 104 23.74 16.81 2.29
C THR A 104 24.95 16.00 2.71
N ALA A 105 25.65 15.39 1.76
CA ALA A 105 27.03 14.99 1.95
C ALA A 105 27.86 16.28 2.08
N ALA A 106 28.34 16.56 3.29
CA ALA A 106 29.36 17.57 3.49
C ALA A 106 30.68 17.07 2.90
N PRO A 107 31.39 17.85 2.06
CA PRO A 107 32.77 17.54 1.74
C PRO A 107 33.64 18.01 2.91
N LEU A 108 34.40 17.10 3.52
CA LEU A 108 35.55 17.48 4.32
C LEU A 108 36.78 17.36 3.41
N GLY A 109 37.33 18.52 3.07
CA GLY A 109 38.74 18.67 2.71
C GLY A 109 39.61 18.78 3.95
#